data_AF-A0AA88GCE8-F1
#
_entry.id   AF-A0AA88GCE8-F1
#
_cell.length_a   1.000
_cell.length_b   1.000
_cell.length_c   1.000
_cell.angle_alpha   90.00
_cell.angle_beta   90.00
_cell.angle_gamma   90.00
#
_symmetry.space_group_name_H-M   'P 1'
#
loop_
_entity.id
_entity.type
_entity.pdbx_description
1 polymer ?
#
loop_
_entity_poly.entity_id
_entity_poly.type
_entity_poly.pdbx_seq_one_letter_code
_entity_poly.pdbx_strand_id
1 'polypeptide(L)' 'MFFCPYCGNTLLIEKATGRSTSTDSVYRWVCKTCPYVCNIKSEMHFDMKLEKKEVDDKDNLANDYDDEEHATLGARNI' A
#
# COMPACT_ATOMS: atom_id res chain seq x y z
N MET A 1 -9.03 -2.51 -15.18
CA MET A 1 -9.73 -3.58 -14.44
C MET A 1 -10.44 -4.48 -15.45
N PHE A 2 -10.40 -5.80 -15.30
CA PHE A 2 -10.95 -6.77 -16.26
C PHE A 2 -12.19 -7.48 -15.72
N PHE A 3 -13.20 -7.64 -16.58
CA PHE A 3 -14.50 -8.22 -16.22
C PHE A 3 -14.81 -9.44 -17.09
N CYS A 4 -15.51 -10.41 -16.50
CA CYS A 4 -15.96 -11.59 -17.22
C CYS A 4 -17.10 -11.23 -18.19
N PRO A 5 -17.02 -11.62 -19.48
CA PRO A 5 -18.06 -11.30 -20.46
C PRO A 5 -19.39 -12.02 -20.20
N TYR A 6 -19.40 -13.08 -19.38
CA TYR A 6 -20.60 -13.87 -19.11
C TYR A 6 -21.39 -13.39 -17.90
N CYS A 7 -20.72 -12.98 -16.83
CA CYS A 7 -21.37 -12.66 -15.55
C CYS A 7 -21.05 -11.25 -15.03
N GLY A 8 -20.24 -10.47 -15.74
CA GLY A 8 -19.87 -9.10 -15.33
C GLY A 8 -18.97 -8.99 -14.10
N ASN A 9 -18.66 -10.11 -13.42
CA ASN A 9 -17.80 -10.13 -12.25
C ASN A 9 -16.33 -9.92 -12.62
N THR A 10 -15.57 -9.37 -11.66
CA THR A 10 -14.13 -9.11 -11.81
C THR A 10 -13.35 -10.41 -12.00
N LEU A 11 -12.43 -10.41 -12.97
CA LEU A 11 -11.51 -11.51 -13.19
C LEU A 11 -10.33 -11.42 -12.23
N LEU A 12 -9.91 -12.56 -11.69
CA LEU A 12 -8.75 -12.69 -10.82
C LEU A 12 -7.62 -13.41 -11.54
N ILE A 13 -6.37 -13.15 -11.16
CA ILE A 13 -5.21 -13.86 -11.70
C ILE A 13 -4.93 -15.08 -10.84
N GLU A 14 -4.79 -16.24 -11.47
CA GLU A 14 -4.38 -17.48 -10.82
C GLU A 14 -3.19 -18.10 -11.55
N LYS A 15 -2.25 -18.69 -10.80
CA LYS A 15 -1.15 -19.46 -11.38
C LYS A 15 -1.69 -20.80 -11.88
N ALA A 16 -1.44 -21.14 -13.14
CA ALA A 16 -1.84 -22.43 -13.68
C ALA A 16 -0.97 -23.54 -13.06
N THR A 17 -1.52 -24.31 -12.12
CA THR A 17 -0.86 -25.49 -11.54
C THR A 17 -1.19 -26.72 -12.38
N GLY A 18 -0.37 -27.00 -13.39
CA GLY A 18 -0.44 -28.22 -14.20
C GLY A 18 0.83 -28.38 -15.03
N ARG A 19 1.21 -29.64 -15.33
CA ARG A 19 2.24 -29.96 -16.33
C ARG A 19 1.71 -29.59 -17.72
N SER A 20 1.61 -28.30 -18.05
CA SER A 20 1.39 -27.90 -19.44
C SER A 20 2.69 -28.19 -20.17
N THR A 21 2.70 -29.29 -20.91
CA THR A 21 3.80 -29.77 -21.77
C THR A 21 4.03 -28.90 -23.01
N SER A 22 3.51 -27.68 -23.02
CA SER A 22 3.67 -26.71 -24.08
C SER A 22 3.81 -25.33 -23.48
N THR A 23 4.51 -24.48 -24.21
CA THR A 23 4.89 -23.08 -23.96
C THR A 23 3.69 -22.15 -23.70
N ASP A 24 2.87 -22.45 -22.70
CA ASP A 24 1.66 -21.72 -22.35
C ASP A 24 1.84 -20.97 -21.03
N SER A 25 1.31 -19.75 -21.02
CA SER A 25 1.44 -18.74 -19.97
C SER A 25 1.22 -19.28 -18.54
N VAL A 26 2.15 -18.97 -17.64
CA VAL A 26 2.14 -19.37 -16.22
C VAL A 26 0.92 -18.82 -15.44
N TYR A 27 0.28 -17.78 -15.96
CA TYR A 27 -0.85 -17.09 -15.34
C TYR A 27 -2.09 -17.09 -16.25
N ARG A 28 -3.26 -17.20 -15.61
CA ARG A 28 -4.58 -17.15 -16.26
C ARG A 28 -5.55 -16.26 -15.50
N TRP A 29 -6.43 -15.59 -16.22
CA TRP A 29 -7.61 -14.94 -15.68
C TRP A 29 -8.67 -16.00 -15.38
N VAL A 30 -9.21 -15.96 -14.17
CA VAL A 30 -10.27 -16.85 -13.70
C VAL A 30 -11.42 -16.02 -13.15
N CYS A 31 -12.65 -16.41 -13.49
CA CYS A 31 -13.83 -15.91 -12.81
C CYS A 31 -14.14 -16.81 -11.60
N LYS A 32 -14.50 -16.24 -10.44
CA LYS A 32 -14.88 -17.02 -9.26
C LYS A 32 -16.36 -17.42 -9.22
N THR A 33 -17.18 -16.86 -10.10
CA THR A 33 -18.63 -17.11 -10.14
C THR A 33 -19.09 -17.91 -11.35
N CYS A 34 -18.22 -18.14 -12.34
CA CYS A 34 -18.54 -18.93 -13.53
C CYS A 34 -17.27 -19.66 -14.03
N PRO A 35 -17.39 -20.70 -14.88
CA PRO A 35 -16.26 -21.50 -15.35
C PRO A 35 -15.37 -20.80 -16.40
N TYR A 36 -15.54 -19.49 -16.60
CA TYR A 36 -14.76 -18.73 -17.57
C TYR A 36 -13.29 -18.61 -17.14
N VAL A 37 -12.40 -19.00 -18.06
CA VAL A 37 -10.95 -18.91 -17.91
C VAL A 37 -10.30 -18.38 -19.18
N CYS A 38 -9.25 -17.55 -19.06
CA CYS A 38 -8.54 -16.96 -20.19
C CYS A 38 -7.03 -16.85 -19.90
N ASN A 39 -6.18 -17.32 -20.81
CA ASN A 39 -4.72 -17.33 -20.63
C ASN A 39 -4.08 -15.95 -20.90
N ILE A 40 -3.08 -15.58 -20.10
CA ILE A 40 -2.37 -14.30 -20.23
C ILE A 40 -1.23 -14.45 -21.25
N LYS A 41 -1.48 -14.06 -22.50
CA LYS A 41 -0.53 -14.27 -23.62
C LYS A 41 0.66 -13.31 -23.64
N SER A 42 0.55 -12.14 -23.01
CA SER A 42 1.54 -11.07 -23.06
C SER A 42 1.70 -10.41 -21.68
N GLU A 43 2.85 -9.81 -21.46
CA GLU A 43 3.13 -9.05 -20.24
C GLU A 43 2.19 -7.85 -20.11
N MET A 44 1.73 -7.57 -18.89
CA MET A 44 0.82 -6.47 -18.61
C MET A 44 1.45 -5.57 -17.54
N HIS A 45 1.59 -4.29 -17.85
CA HIS A 45 2.06 -3.26 -16.91
C HIS A 45 0.89 -2.40 -16.45
N PHE A 46 0.82 -2.15 -15.13
CA PHE A 46 -0.16 -1.24 -14.53
C PHE A 46 0.59 -0.11 -13.84
N ASP A 47 0.79 0.99 -14.58
CA ASP A 47 1.43 2.17 -14.03
C ASP A 47 0.44 2.96 -13.19
N MET A 48 0.72 3.07 -11.88
CA MET A 48 -0.04 3.91 -10.97
C MET A 48 0.79 5.12 -10.55
N LYS A 49 0.36 6.32 -10.94
CA LYS A 49 0.92 7.58 -10.43
C LYS A 49 0.27 7.89 -9.09
N LEU A 50 1.00 7.66 -8.01
CA LEU A 50 0.55 7.97 -6.65
C LEU A 50 0.92 9.42 -6.31
N GLU A 51 -0.08 10.27 -6.15
CA GLU A 51 0.12 11.59 -5.54
C GLU A 51 0.31 11.42 -4.04
N LYS A 52 1.37 12.03 -3.51
CA LYS A 52 1.67 11.98 -2.08
C LYS A 52 0.71 12.92 -1.37
N LYS A 53 0.09 12.46 -0.30
CA LYS A 53 -0.70 13.31 0.59
C LYS A 53 0.24 14.28 1.30
N GLU A 54 -0.13 15.56 1.35
CA GLU A 54 0.55 16.55 2.18
C GLU A 54 0.35 16.22 3.66
N VAL A 55 1.44 16.15 4.42
CA VAL A 55 1.43 15.91 5.87
C VAL A 55 1.50 17.27 6.55
N ASP A 56 0.64 17.49 7.55
CA ASP A 56 0.59 18.74 8.32
C ASP A 56 1.59 18.66 9.48
N ASP A 57 2.63 19.48 9.47
CA ASP A 57 3.70 19.52 10.49
C ASP A 57 3.16 20.14 11.79
N LYS A 58 2.48 19.34 12.63
CA LYS A 58 1.89 19.80 13.89
C LYS A 58 2.75 19.59 15.15
N ASP A 59 4.04 19.31 15.01
CA ASP A 59 4.97 19.15 16.16
C ASP A 59 6.08 20.21 16.16
N ASN A 60 5.73 21.49 16.07
CA ASN A 60 6.66 22.61 16.27
C ASN A 60 6.11 23.66 17.26
N LEU A 61 5.52 23.21 18.37
CA LEU A 61 5.22 24.12 19.49
C LEU A 61 5.60 23.51 20.84
N ALA A 62 6.39 24.28 21.57
CA ALA A 62 6.76 24.17 22.99
C ALA A 62 7.95 23.27 23.34
N ASN A 63 9.17 23.80 23.15
CA ASN A 63 10.25 23.64 24.11
C ASN A 63 10.84 25.03 24.41
N ASP A 64 10.01 25.90 24.98
CA ASP A 64 10.50 27.08 25.71
C ASP A 64 10.53 26.66 27.18
N TYR A 65 11.69 26.19 27.66
CA TYR A 65 11.94 26.10 29.10
C TYR A 65 12.37 27.49 29.55
N ASP A 66 11.47 28.21 30.21
CA ASP A 66 11.78 29.46 30.90
C ASP A 66 12.73 29.16 32.08
N ASP A 67 14.02 29.48 31.94
CA ASP A 67 14.95 29.58 33.07
C ASP A 67 14.66 30.89 33.84
N GLU A 68 13.63 30.87 34.70
CA GLU A 68 13.33 31.97 35.62
C GLU A 68 14.13 31.83 36.92
N GLU A 69 14.96 32.84 37.14
CA GLU A 69 15.86 33.12 38.26
C GLU A 69 15.19 32.98 39.65
N HIS A 70 15.70 32.06 40.49
CA HIS A 70 15.41 32.05 41.93
C HIS A 70 16.67 32.44 42.74
N ALA A 71 16.87 33.74 42.89
CA ALA A 71 17.68 34.29 43.97
C ALA A 71 16.83 34.45 45.23
N THR A 72 17.02 33.58 46.24
CA THR A 72 16.65 33.89 47.63
C THR A 72 17.67 33.35 48.63
N LEU A 73 18.53 34.26 49.09
CA LEU A 73 18.91 34.54 50.48
C LEU A 73 18.81 33.41 51.52
N GLY A 74 19.95 33.03 52.12
CA GLY A 74 19.94 32.44 53.46
C GLY A 74 21.14 31.58 53.85
N ALA A 75 22.32 32.16 54.07
CA ALA A 75 23.35 31.51 54.89
C ALA A 75 24.00 32.53 55.85
N ARG A 76 23.36 32.63 57.02
CA ARG A 76 23.92 33.14 58.27
C ARG A 76 24.45 31.91 59.02
N ASN A 77 25.64 32.04 59.63
CA ASN A 77 26.35 31.09 60.52
C ASN A 77 27.15 30.00 59.76
N ILE A 78 28.44 29.75 60.02
CA ILE A 78 29.27 29.85 61.23
C ILE A 78 30.65 30.41 60.90
#